data_AF-D4B4S3-F1
#
_entry.id   AF-D4B4S3-F1
#
_cell.length_a   1.000
_cell.length_b   1.000
_cell.length_c   1.000
_cell.angle_alpha   90.00
_cell.angle_beta   90.00
_cell.angle_gamma   90.00
#
_symmetry.space_group_name_H-M   'P 1'
#
loop_
_entity.id
_entity.type
_entity.pdbx_description
1 polymer ?
#
loop_
_entity_poly.entity_id
_entity_poly.type
_entity_poly.pdbx_seq_one_letter_code
_entity_poly.pdbx_strand_id
1 'polypeptide(L)'
;MDAFQNKINQYLTYNFIYRHVLEAARRPIGLDERQVDAVAARIELDLRIGAAFTRLQTLQLQTLGGALAERTISYGSCQFPTLGFVVDRYMRVKNFKPEAFWSIKVSHTRDGITVNFNWQRGHLFDRAAVVVLFERCLAAKTATVTKVNKKPTSKWRPLPLTTVDLQMMGSKYLRIDSQAIMKFDNEIDLKKLVEKQYPSEAWGEYARGLIGGGFKQPRRGRNNDKAHPPIHPVVYVSPTVLNTNEKKVYEFVTRRFLACCSEDAKGESTDIEIQYGDEEFHTRGLIVLERNYLDVYVYDKWESSQPLPNFVLNESFEPKEANITEGKTVAPGYLTEPELIGLMDANGIGTDATMAEHISKIKAREYVATRPRGGGRGSGGRVDEFIPTKLGVALVEGYDNVVAGLPDCPSLTKPFLRKEMELRMGDICSGTKTKAEVVRQNVDMYSEVFTHTQQRIELLKVACRKYVFDSEN
;
A
#
# COMPACT_ATOMS: atom_id res chain seq x y z
N MET A 1 22.45 45.54 2.07
CA MET A 1 21.13 45.09 2.55
C MET A 1 20.81 43.64 2.13
N ASP A 2 21.39 43.13 1.05
CA ASP A 2 21.13 41.74 0.58
C ASP A 2 21.77 40.60 1.41
N ALA A 3 22.77 40.88 2.26
CA ALA A 3 23.35 39.86 3.14
C ALA A 3 22.53 39.61 4.43
N PHE A 4 21.64 40.54 4.80
CA PHE A 4 20.82 40.45 6.01
C PHE A 4 19.51 39.68 5.73
N GLN A 5 18.96 39.83 4.53
CA GLN A 5 17.79 39.08 4.05
C GLN A 5 18.09 37.57 3.90
N ASN A 6 19.29 37.21 3.44
CA ASN A 6 19.72 35.82 3.29
C ASN A 6 19.99 35.11 4.63
N LYS A 7 20.37 35.85 5.69
CA LYS A 7 20.47 35.26 7.04
C LYS A 7 19.09 34.99 7.65
N ILE A 8 18.09 35.83 7.41
CA ILE A 8 16.75 35.68 8.00
C ILE A 8 16.03 34.42 7.48
N ASN A 9 16.23 34.03 6.22
CA ASN A 9 15.66 32.79 5.67
C ASN A 9 16.34 31.51 6.19
N GLN A 10 17.59 31.58 6.63
CA GLN A 10 18.27 30.46 7.30
C GLN A 10 17.87 30.33 8.79
N TYR A 11 17.37 31.41 9.40
CA TYR A 11 17.01 31.50 10.82
C TYR A 11 15.68 30.80 11.20
N LEU A 12 14.74 30.65 10.27
CA LEU A 12 13.41 30.10 10.58
C LEU A 12 13.39 28.58 10.64
N THR A 13 14.13 27.89 9.76
CA THR A 13 14.42 26.45 9.89
C THR A 13 15.30 26.17 11.11
N TYR A 14 16.18 27.12 11.46
CA TYR A 14 17.03 27.05 12.65
C TYR A 14 16.19 27.06 13.93
N ASN A 15 15.20 27.94 14.11
CA ASN A 15 14.60 28.18 15.43
C ASN A 15 13.86 26.98 16.05
N PHE A 16 13.30 26.06 15.25
CA PHE A 16 12.63 24.86 15.78
C PHE A 16 13.61 23.72 16.06
N ILE A 17 14.50 23.42 15.11
CA ILE A 17 15.59 22.44 15.31
C ILE A 17 16.49 22.93 16.46
N TYR A 18 16.82 24.21 16.52
CA TYR A 18 17.60 24.83 17.58
C TYR A 18 16.91 24.71 18.94
N ARG A 19 15.60 24.93 19.04
CA ARG A 19 14.88 24.71 20.30
C ARG A 19 14.88 23.24 20.72
N HIS A 20 14.62 22.31 19.80
CA HIS A 20 14.68 20.88 20.09
C HIS A 20 16.09 20.42 20.46
N VAL A 21 17.11 20.92 19.77
CA VAL A 21 18.52 20.65 20.06
C VAL A 21 18.91 21.23 21.42
N LEU A 22 18.48 22.44 21.75
CA LEU A 22 18.71 23.05 23.07
C LEU A 22 17.98 22.29 24.16
N GLU A 23 16.75 21.86 23.92
CA GLU A 23 15.97 21.07 24.89
C GLU A 23 16.59 19.69 25.11
N ALA A 24 16.97 19.00 24.04
CA ALA A 24 17.71 17.74 24.09
C ALA A 24 19.04 17.89 24.82
N ALA A 25 19.80 18.97 24.54
CA ALA A 25 21.05 19.27 25.24
C ALA A 25 20.86 19.57 26.73
N ARG A 26 19.69 20.11 27.12
CA ARG A 26 19.34 20.38 28.53
C ARG A 26 18.79 19.15 29.26
N ARG A 27 18.33 18.14 28.54
CA ARG A 27 17.76 16.90 29.08
C ARG A 27 18.40 15.67 28.42
N PRO A 28 19.73 15.47 28.60
CA PRO A 28 20.38 14.28 28.07
C PRO A 28 19.78 13.03 28.73
N ILE A 29 19.47 12.04 27.90
CA ILE A 29 19.05 10.71 28.35
C ILE A 29 20.22 9.74 28.23
N GLY A 30 20.21 8.69 29.05
CA GLY A 30 21.15 7.58 28.89
C GLY A 30 20.90 6.86 27.56
N LEU A 31 21.94 6.22 27.02
CA LEU A 31 21.79 5.36 25.85
C LEU A 31 20.90 4.17 26.21
N ASP A 32 19.91 3.89 25.37
CA ASP A 32 19.09 2.70 25.52
C ASP A 32 19.85 1.48 25.00
N GLU A 33 20.64 0.84 25.88
CA GLU A 33 21.44 -0.35 25.56
C GLU A 33 20.58 -1.50 25.00
N ARG A 34 19.29 -1.56 25.32
CA ARG A 34 18.40 -2.59 24.77
C ARG A 34 18.13 -2.37 23.29
N GLN A 35 17.96 -1.11 22.88
CA GLN A 35 17.83 -0.78 21.46
C GLN A 35 19.15 -1.03 20.71
N VAL A 36 20.29 -0.69 21.34
CA VAL A 36 21.62 -1.00 20.79
C VAL A 36 21.77 -2.51 20.57
N ASP A 37 21.42 -3.31 21.58
CA ASP A 37 21.48 -4.77 21.52
C ASP A 37 20.55 -5.36 20.45
N ALA A 38 19.34 -4.80 20.27
CA ALA A 38 18.42 -5.23 19.23
C ALA A 38 18.99 -4.96 17.82
N VAL A 39 19.59 -3.78 17.59
CA VAL A 39 20.26 -3.47 16.33
C VAL A 39 21.48 -4.40 16.12
N ALA A 40 22.28 -4.63 17.16
CA ALA A 40 23.43 -5.52 17.08
C ALA A 40 23.01 -6.97 16.78
N ALA A 41 21.92 -7.46 17.38
CA ALA A 41 21.33 -8.76 17.10
C ALA A 41 20.89 -8.87 15.64
N ARG A 42 20.21 -7.85 15.11
CA ARG A 42 19.77 -7.81 13.72
C ARG A 42 20.95 -7.86 12.74
N ILE A 43 21.98 -7.05 12.95
CA ILE A 43 23.21 -7.04 12.12
C ILE A 43 23.85 -8.43 12.11
N GLU A 44 24.00 -9.03 13.28
CA GLU A 44 24.63 -10.34 13.43
C GLU A 44 23.84 -11.45 12.74
N LEU A 45 22.52 -11.48 12.93
CA LEU A 45 21.64 -12.46 12.29
C LEU A 45 21.62 -12.30 10.76
N ASP A 46 21.47 -11.08 10.26
CA ASP A 46 21.47 -10.80 8.82
C ASP A 46 22.83 -11.18 8.17
N LEU A 47 23.95 -10.97 8.88
CA LEU A 47 25.27 -11.41 8.43
C LEU A 47 25.39 -12.93 8.40
N ARG A 48 25.09 -13.61 9.52
CA ARG A 48 25.24 -15.08 9.64
C ARG A 48 24.38 -15.80 8.61
N ILE A 49 23.09 -15.48 8.58
CA ILE A 49 22.11 -16.10 7.68
C ILE A 49 22.42 -15.73 6.24
N GLY A 50 22.61 -14.43 5.96
CA GLY A 50 22.89 -13.93 4.63
C GLY A 50 24.14 -14.55 4.03
N ALA A 51 25.25 -14.58 4.77
CA ALA A 51 26.51 -15.15 4.30
C ALA A 51 26.42 -16.67 4.09
N ALA A 52 25.79 -17.41 5.01
CA ALA A 52 25.66 -18.86 4.91
C ALA A 52 24.86 -19.27 3.67
N PHE A 53 23.64 -18.76 3.52
CA PHE A 53 22.78 -19.11 2.38
C PHE A 53 23.32 -18.56 1.06
N THR A 54 23.89 -17.34 1.04
CA THR A 54 24.50 -16.78 -0.17
C THR A 54 25.65 -17.66 -0.66
N ARG A 55 26.57 -18.07 0.23
CA ARG A 55 27.70 -18.93 -0.15
C ARG A 55 27.21 -20.30 -0.61
N LEU A 56 26.28 -20.92 0.12
CA LEU A 56 25.71 -22.22 -0.24
C LEU A 56 25.13 -22.17 -1.65
N GLN A 57 24.16 -21.27 -1.91
CA GLN A 57 23.46 -21.26 -3.19
C GLN A 57 24.37 -20.75 -4.33
N THR A 58 25.26 -19.79 -4.08
CA THR A 58 26.18 -19.29 -5.12
C THR A 58 27.09 -20.42 -5.58
N LEU A 59 27.80 -21.07 -4.65
CA LEU A 59 28.75 -22.14 -4.99
C LEU A 59 28.06 -23.32 -5.65
N GLN A 60 26.85 -23.68 -5.19
CA GLN A 60 26.11 -24.82 -5.72
C GLN A 60 25.48 -24.54 -7.09
N LEU A 61 24.99 -23.33 -7.34
CA LEU A 61 24.35 -22.99 -8.61
C LEU A 61 25.35 -22.57 -9.69
N GLN A 62 26.52 -22.05 -9.31
CA GLN A 62 27.63 -21.80 -10.25
C GLN A 62 28.10 -23.09 -10.93
N THR A 63 27.98 -24.26 -10.29
CA THR A 63 28.32 -25.54 -10.91
C THR A 63 27.43 -25.89 -12.11
N LEU A 64 26.29 -25.21 -12.29
CA LEU A 64 25.44 -25.37 -13.48
C LEU A 64 26.03 -24.67 -14.71
N GLY A 65 27.02 -23.79 -14.53
CA GLY A 65 27.68 -23.07 -15.62
C GLY A 65 26.80 -22.01 -16.27
N GLY A 66 27.14 -21.65 -17.52
CA GLY A 66 26.41 -20.68 -18.34
C GLY A 66 26.15 -19.35 -17.64
N ALA A 67 24.91 -18.88 -17.66
CA ALA A 67 24.50 -17.58 -17.11
C ALA A 67 24.70 -17.44 -15.59
N LEU A 68 24.99 -18.53 -14.87
CA LEU A 68 25.19 -18.54 -13.43
C LEU A 68 26.66 -18.61 -13.01
N ALA A 69 27.59 -18.99 -13.92
CA ALA A 69 28.97 -19.36 -13.58
C ALA A 69 29.75 -18.30 -12.77
N GLU A 70 29.58 -17.02 -13.08
CA GLU A 70 30.27 -15.91 -12.41
C GLU A 70 29.34 -15.06 -11.54
N ARG A 71 28.07 -15.48 -11.41
CA ARG A 71 27.05 -14.69 -10.75
C ARG A 71 27.07 -14.93 -9.25
N THR A 72 27.12 -13.87 -8.46
CA THR A 72 26.84 -13.96 -7.02
C THR A 72 25.34 -13.99 -6.81
N ILE A 73 24.83 -15.08 -6.22
CA ILE A 73 23.41 -15.27 -5.96
C ILE A 73 23.21 -15.05 -4.46
N SER A 74 22.77 -13.86 -4.09
CA SER A 74 22.61 -13.44 -2.69
C SER A 74 21.30 -13.90 -2.07
N TYR A 75 21.36 -14.31 -0.81
CA TYR A 75 20.20 -14.53 0.05
C TYR A 75 20.17 -13.46 1.14
N GLY A 76 18.96 -13.02 1.53
CA GLY A 76 18.74 -12.18 2.69
C GLY A 76 17.41 -12.52 3.34
N SER A 77 17.40 -12.61 4.67
CA SER A 77 16.25 -13.00 5.52
C SER A 77 14.97 -12.20 5.22
N CYS A 78 15.08 -10.90 4.90
CA CYS A 78 13.94 -10.06 4.48
C CYS A 78 13.87 -9.86 2.96
N GLN A 79 15.00 -9.91 2.25
CA GLN A 79 15.06 -9.80 0.79
C GLN A 79 14.27 -10.94 0.11
N PHE A 80 14.38 -12.15 0.65
CA PHE A 80 13.82 -13.35 0.03
C PHE A 80 12.29 -13.43 0.14
N PRO A 81 11.66 -13.14 1.29
CA PRO A 81 10.20 -13.00 1.35
C PRO A 81 9.65 -11.84 0.51
N THR A 82 10.40 -10.75 0.38
CA THR A 82 10.03 -9.62 -0.50
C THR A 82 9.95 -10.07 -1.96
N LEU A 83 10.93 -10.86 -2.42
CA LEU A 83 10.88 -11.52 -3.73
C LEU A 83 9.72 -12.51 -3.82
N GLY A 84 9.46 -13.27 -2.75
CA GLY A 84 8.34 -14.20 -2.63
C GLY A 84 6.99 -13.57 -2.97
N PHE A 85 6.69 -12.37 -2.46
CA PHE A 85 5.47 -11.65 -2.81
C PHE A 85 5.33 -11.37 -4.32
N VAL A 86 6.44 -10.97 -4.97
CA VAL A 86 6.46 -10.68 -6.40
C VAL A 86 6.24 -11.95 -7.22
N VAL A 87 6.93 -13.05 -6.88
CA VAL A 87 6.78 -14.33 -7.58
C VAL A 87 5.39 -14.93 -7.34
N ASP A 88 4.85 -14.86 -6.13
CA ASP A 88 3.49 -15.31 -5.82
C ASP A 88 2.45 -14.57 -6.66
N ARG A 89 2.54 -13.24 -6.77
CA ARG A 89 1.64 -12.47 -7.65
C ARG A 89 1.83 -12.85 -9.10
N TYR A 90 3.06 -12.96 -9.56
CA TYR A 90 3.38 -13.33 -10.94
C TYR A 90 2.77 -14.69 -11.32
N MET A 91 2.92 -15.71 -10.46
CA MET A 91 2.34 -17.02 -10.68
C MET A 91 0.81 -17.01 -10.64
N ARG A 92 0.20 -16.20 -9.76
CA ARG A 92 -1.27 -16.01 -9.76
C ARG A 92 -1.76 -15.43 -11.09
N VAL A 93 -1.03 -14.48 -11.67
CA VAL A 93 -1.37 -13.92 -13.00
C VAL A 93 -1.16 -14.95 -14.10
N LYS A 94 -0.01 -15.63 -14.12
CA LYS A 94 0.34 -16.62 -15.15
C LYS A 94 -0.60 -17.83 -15.16
N ASN A 95 -1.00 -18.30 -13.98
CA ASN A 95 -1.84 -19.48 -13.81
C ASN A 95 -3.34 -19.15 -13.78
N PHE A 96 -3.71 -17.86 -13.91
CA PHE A 96 -5.10 -17.44 -13.92
C PHE A 96 -5.82 -17.98 -15.16
N LYS A 97 -6.95 -18.66 -14.95
CA LYS A 97 -7.83 -19.11 -16.01
C LYS A 97 -9.08 -18.23 -15.99
N PRO A 98 -9.30 -17.38 -17.01
CA PRO A 98 -10.52 -16.57 -17.09
C PRO A 98 -11.77 -17.45 -17.13
N GLU A 99 -12.77 -17.06 -16.36
CA GLU A 99 -14.07 -17.71 -16.29
C GLU A 99 -15.12 -16.74 -16.83
N ALA A 100 -15.99 -17.23 -17.71
CA ALA A 100 -17.10 -16.44 -18.23
C ALA A 100 -18.18 -16.30 -17.14
N PHE A 101 -18.76 -15.10 -17.06
CA PHE A 101 -19.88 -14.83 -16.17
C PHE A 101 -20.94 -14.02 -16.88
N TRP A 102 -22.16 -14.10 -16.37
CA TRP A 102 -23.31 -13.39 -16.89
C TRP A 102 -23.99 -12.59 -15.77
N SER A 103 -24.47 -11.40 -16.11
CA SER A 103 -25.21 -10.51 -15.22
C SER A 103 -26.44 -9.99 -15.95
N ILE A 104 -27.49 -9.69 -15.20
CA ILE A 104 -28.64 -8.95 -15.72
C ILE A 104 -28.35 -7.45 -15.55
N LYS A 105 -28.52 -6.67 -16.60
CA LYS A 105 -28.41 -5.22 -16.58
C LYS A 105 -29.80 -4.64 -16.82
N VAL A 106 -30.19 -3.69 -15.98
CA VAL A 106 -31.46 -2.98 -16.09
C VAL A 106 -31.17 -1.48 -16.14
N SER A 107 -31.77 -0.78 -17.10
CA SER A 107 -31.70 0.68 -17.17
C SER A 107 -33.07 1.31 -17.43
N HIS A 108 -33.25 2.53 -16.93
CA HIS A 108 -34.46 3.31 -17.14
C HIS A 108 -34.11 4.78 -17.32
N THR A 109 -34.79 5.46 -18.24
CA THR A 109 -34.58 6.88 -18.52
C THR A 109 -35.74 7.69 -17.97
N ARG A 110 -35.45 8.65 -17.09
CA ARG A 110 -36.41 9.56 -16.48
C ARG A 110 -35.80 10.97 -16.45
N ASP A 111 -36.59 11.99 -16.80
CA ASP A 111 -36.15 13.39 -16.88
C ASP A 111 -34.89 13.61 -17.74
N GLY A 112 -34.74 12.83 -18.81
CA GLY A 112 -33.56 12.85 -19.68
C GLY A 112 -32.31 12.19 -19.10
N ILE A 113 -32.40 11.56 -17.92
CA ILE A 113 -31.31 10.90 -17.21
C ILE A 113 -31.50 9.38 -17.30
N THR A 114 -30.52 8.67 -17.87
CA THR A 114 -30.50 7.20 -17.88
C THR A 114 -29.83 6.67 -16.62
N VAL A 115 -30.61 5.95 -15.81
CA VAL A 115 -30.16 5.30 -14.58
C VAL A 115 -29.89 3.83 -14.86
N ASN A 116 -28.70 3.35 -14.48
CA ASN A 116 -28.38 1.93 -14.50
C ASN A 116 -28.57 1.34 -13.11
N PHE A 117 -29.31 0.23 -13.03
CA PHE A 117 -29.50 -0.56 -11.83
C PHE A 117 -28.65 -1.82 -11.92
N ASN A 118 -27.78 -2.00 -10.92
CA ASN A 118 -26.90 -3.15 -10.79
C ASN A 118 -27.64 -4.30 -10.12
N TRP A 119 -27.49 -5.50 -10.65
CA TRP A 119 -28.12 -6.69 -10.09
C TRP A 119 -27.58 -7.00 -8.70
N GLN A 120 -28.46 -7.26 -7.74
CA GLN A 120 -28.12 -7.51 -6.33
C GLN A 120 -27.21 -8.75 -6.17
N ARG A 121 -27.35 -9.75 -7.05
CA ARG A 121 -26.50 -10.95 -7.08
C ARG A 121 -25.12 -10.71 -7.69
N GLY A 122 -24.87 -9.55 -8.27
CA GLY A 122 -23.67 -9.26 -9.04
C GLY A 122 -23.67 -10.00 -10.37
N HIS A 123 -23.06 -11.18 -10.43
CA HIS A 123 -22.98 -12.03 -11.63
C HIS A 123 -22.97 -13.50 -11.25
N LEU A 124 -23.34 -14.38 -12.19
CA LEU A 124 -23.28 -15.83 -12.03
C LEU A 124 -22.41 -16.46 -13.12
N PHE A 125 -21.79 -17.60 -12.80
CA PHE A 125 -20.98 -18.39 -13.72
C PHE A 125 -21.78 -19.44 -14.50
N ASP A 126 -23.11 -19.47 -14.33
CA ASP A 126 -24.01 -20.36 -15.06
C ASP A 126 -24.97 -19.54 -15.93
N ARG A 127 -24.84 -19.69 -17.25
CA ARG A 127 -25.67 -18.95 -18.22
C ARG A 127 -27.14 -19.36 -18.16
N ALA A 128 -27.43 -20.65 -17.96
CA ALA A 128 -28.81 -21.15 -17.96
C ALA A 128 -29.58 -20.61 -16.75
N ALA A 129 -28.94 -20.56 -15.57
CA ALA A 129 -29.50 -19.95 -14.38
C ALA A 129 -29.84 -18.47 -14.61
N VAL A 130 -28.94 -17.68 -15.20
CA VAL A 130 -29.20 -16.27 -15.49
C VAL A 130 -30.35 -16.10 -16.49
N VAL A 131 -30.43 -16.96 -17.53
CA VAL A 131 -31.53 -16.93 -18.50
C VAL A 131 -32.87 -17.20 -17.81
N VAL A 132 -32.97 -18.22 -16.96
CA VAL A 132 -34.22 -18.53 -16.23
C VAL A 132 -34.64 -17.37 -15.32
N LEU A 133 -33.69 -16.74 -14.60
CA LEU A 133 -33.99 -15.58 -13.75
C LEU A 133 -34.42 -14.37 -14.58
N PHE A 134 -33.78 -14.15 -15.73
CA PHE A 134 -34.10 -13.06 -16.64
C PHE A 134 -35.47 -13.23 -17.31
N GLU A 135 -35.87 -14.45 -17.68
CA GLU A 135 -37.20 -14.73 -18.22
C GLU A 135 -38.31 -14.34 -17.24
N ARG A 136 -38.12 -14.57 -15.93
CA ARG A 136 -39.07 -14.15 -14.89
C ARG A 136 -39.15 -12.62 -14.77
N CYS A 137 -38.03 -11.93 -14.96
CA CYS A 137 -38.02 -10.47 -15.03
C CYS A 137 -38.86 -9.99 -16.21
N LEU A 138 -38.62 -10.52 -17.42
CA LEU A 138 -39.38 -10.15 -18.61
C LEU A 138 -40.89 -10.45 -18.47
N ALA A 139 -41.25 -11.58 -17.86
CA ALA A 139 -42.63 -11.95 -17.60
C ALA A 139 -43.35 -10.95 -16.67
N ALA A 140 -42.64 -10.36 -15.69
CA ALA A 140 -43.19 -9.36 -14.79
C ALA A 140 -43.48 -8.00 -15.46
N LYS A 141 -42.82 -7.71 -16.60
CA LYS A 141 -42.92 -6.47 -17.40
C LYS A 141 -42.52 -5.16 -16.71
N THR A 142 -42.94 -4.95 -15.48
CA THR A 142 -42.65 -3.74 -14.70
C THR A 142 -41.74 -4.04 -13.52
N ALA A 143 -40.85 -3.10 -13.19
CA ALA A 143 -40.08 -3.09 -11.95
C ALA A 143 -40.78 -2.17 -10.93
N THR A 144 -40.72 -2.53 -9.65
CA THR A 144 -41.29 -1.75 -8.54
C THR A 144 -40.18 -1.25 -7.64
N VAL A 145 -40.24 0.02 -7.25
CA VAL A 145 -39.29 0.61 -6.30
C VAL A 145 -39.57 0.09 -4.90
N THR A 146 -38.63 -0.67 -4.34
CA THR A 146 -38.73 -1.28 -3.00
C THR A 146 -38.06 -0.46 -1.92
N LYS A 147 -37.13 0.43 -2.30
CA LYS A 147 -36.43 1.31 -1.36
C LYS A 147 -35.97 2.59 -2.03
N VAL A 148 -36.17 3.70 -1.33
CA VAL A 148 -35.53 4.99 -1.62
C VAL A 148 -34.98 5.51 -0.31
N ASN A 149 -33.66 5.51 -0.17
CA ASN A 149 -33.01 5.94 1.06
C ASN A 149 -31.98 7.04 0.76
N LYS A 150 -32.19 8.21 1.35
CA LYS A 150 -31.22 9.30 1.36
C LYS A 150 -30.56 9.35 2.72
N LYS A 151 -29.23 9.22 2.74
CA LYS A 151 -28.46 9.29 3.98
C LYS A 151 -27.31 10.28 3.85
N PRO A 152 -27.06 11.10 4.88
CA PRO A 152 -25.79 11.81 5.00
C PRO A 152 -24.64 10.80 4.93
N THR A 153 -23.61 11.15 4.17
CA THR A 153 -22.38 10.38 4.06
C THR A 153 -21.18 11.31 4.16
N SER A 154 -20.04 10.76 4.56
CA SER A 154 -18.82 11.53 4.71
C SER A 154 -17.65 10.76 4.14
N LYS A 155 -16.74 11.47 3.49
CA LYS A 155 -15.41 10.95 3.22
C LYS A 155 -14.46 11.51 4.25
N TRP A 156 -13.87 10.60 5.00
CA TRP A 156 -13.01 10.98 6.09
C TRP A 156 -11.72 11.60 5.60
N ARG A 157 -11.33 12.70 6.22
CA ARG A 157 -10.03 13.31 6.02
C ARG A 157 -8.91 12.30 6.34
N PRO A 158 -7.73 12.48 5.72
CA PRO A 158 -6.62 11.57 5.94
C PRO A 158 -6.18 11.47 7.40
N LEU A 159 -5.62 10.32 7.75
CA LEU A 159 -4.84 10.18 8.98
C LEU A 159 -3.50 10.94 8.86
N PRO A 160 -2.90 11.35 10.01
CA PRO A 160 -1.55 11.89 10.06
C PRO A 160 -0.56 11.07 9.23
N LEU A 161 0.33 11.75 8.52
CA LEU A 161 1.21 11.10 7.56
C LEU A 161 2.21 10.21 8.27
N THR A 162 2.16 8.93 7.91
CA THR A 162 3.13 7.93 8.32
C THR A 162 4.14 7.70 7.19
N THR A 163 5.17 6.91 7.45
CA THR A 163 6.11 6.58 6.36
C THR A 163 5.67 5.53 5.45
N VAL A 164 5.01 4.49 5.93
CA VAL A 164 4.46 3.52 5.00
C VAL A 164 3.50 4.26 4.07
N ASP A 165 2.71 5.22 4.59
CA ASP A 165 1.92 6.12 3.74
C ASP A 165 2.78 6.99 2.82
N LEU A 166 3.85 7.62 3.31
CA LEU A 166 4.72 8.46 2.47
C LEU A 166 5.45 7.64 1.41
N GLN A 167 5.84 6.40 1.68
CA GLN A 167 6.46 5.49 0.70
C GLN A 167 5.45 5.04 -0.35
N MET A 168 4.27 4.58 0.08
CA MET A 168 3.21 4.15 -0.83
C MET A 168 2.72 5.31 -1.70
N MET A 169 2.42 6.47 -1.11
CA MET A 169 1.91 7.63 -1.82
C MET A 169 3.01 8.37 -2.56
N GLY A 170 4.23 8.38 -2.02
CA GLY A 170 5.43 8.88 -2.66
C GLY A 170 5.73 8.09 -3.93
N SER A 171 5.75 6.77 -3.88
CA SER A 171 5.91 5.94 -5.07
C SER A 171 4.74 6.11 -6.06
N LYS A 172 3.49 6.16 -5.58
CA LYS A 172 2.29 6.30 -6.42
C LYS A 172 2.17 7.67 -7.11
N TYR A 173 2.44 8.76 -6.40
CA TYR A 173 2.16 10.13 -6.86
C TYR A 173 3.42 10.97 -7.11
N LEU A 174 4.53 10.71 -6.41
CA LEU A 174 5.71 11.57 -6.39
C LEU A 174 6.98 10.95 -6.98
N ARG A 175 7.03 9.62 -7.14
CA ARG A 175 8.19 8.80 -7.53
C ARG A 175 9.42 8.97 -6.62
N ILE A 176 9.18 9.10 -5.32
CA ILE A 176 10.24 9.36 -4.32
C ILE A 176 10.11 8.36 -3.18
N ASP A 177 11.26 7.92 -2.69
CA ASP A 177 11.44 7.01 -1.55
C ASP A 177 11.70 7.81 -0.25
N SER A 178 11.17 7.39 0.91
CA SER A 178 11.36 8.10 2.21
C SER A 178 10.82 7.33 3.44
N GLN A 179 11.16 7.73 4.68
CA GLN A 179 11.21 6.89 5.92
C GLN A 179 10.48 7.42 7.22
N ALA A 180 10.08 6.51 8.16
CA ALA A 180 9.27 6.42 9.46
C ALA A 180 7.84 7.04 9.82
N ILE A 181 6.94 6.23 10.46
CA ILE A 181 5.46 6.37 10.79
C ILE A 181 5.12 6.95 12.18
N MET A 182 4.14 7.88 12.36
CA MET A 182 3.80 8.36 13.73
C MET A 182 2.41 9.03 13.97
N LYS A 183 2.07 9.33 15.25
CA LYS A 183 0.84 10.02 15.76
C LYS A 183 1.17 11.37 16.43
N PHE A 184 0.40 12.45 16.19
CA PHE A 184 0.69 13.76 16.81
C PHE A 184 0.51 13.67 18.33
N ASP A 185 1.53 14.12 19.06
CA ASP A 185 1.42 14.34 20.50
C ASP A 185 0.55 15.57 20.78
N ASN A 186 -0.15 15.57 21.92
CA ASN A 186 -0.98 16.68 22.38
C ASN A 186 -0.14 17.92 22.73
N GLU A 187 1.17 17.77 22.97
CA GLU A 187 2.08 18.88 23.26
C GLU A 187 2.44 19.72 22.03
N ILE A 188 2.26 19.18 20.81
CA ILE A 188 2.55 19.90 19.58
C ILE A 188 1.42 20.90 19.30
N ASP A 189 1.77 22.19 19.28
CA ASP A 189 0.84 23.25 18.88
C ASP A 189 0.64 23.25 17.36
N LEU A 190 -0.28 22.40 16.91
CA LEU A 190 -0.60 22.23 15.49
C LEU A 190 -1.14 23.52 14.86
N LYS A 191 -1.80 24.38 15.63
CA LYS A 191 -2.32 25.67 15.12
C LYS A 191 -1.17 26.58 14.72
N LYS A 192 -0.11 26.70 15.53
CA LYS A 192 1.10 27.44 15.16
C LYS A 192 1.78 26.88 13.91
N LEU A 193 1.75 25.55 13.71
CA LEU A 193 2.30 24.92 12.51
C LEU A 193 1.47 25.25 11.25
N VAL A 194 0.14 25.34 11.39
CA VAL A 194 -0.76 25.82 10.32
C VAL A 194 -0.52 27.30 10.02
N GLU A 195 -0.40 28.16 11.03
CA GLU A 195 -0.10 29.60 10.86
C GLU A 195 1.18 29.84 10.08
N LYS A 196 2.21 29.04 10.33
CA LYS A 196 3.48 29.11 9.59
C LYS A 196 3.31 28.90 8.08
N GLN A 197 2.22 28.28 7.61
CA GLN A 197 1.97 28.01 6.20
C GLN A 197 1.27 29.15 5.44
N TYR A 198 0.88 30.24 6.13
CA TYR A 198 0.22 31.40 5.53
C TYR A 198 0.92 32.03 4.32
N PRO A 199 2.27 32.05 4.22
CA PRO A 199 2.95 32.65 3.07
C PRO A 199 2.76 31.89 1.76
N SER A 200 2.23 30.66 1.77
CA SER A 200 2.04 29.88 0.55
C SER A 200 0.91 30.44 -0.32
N GLU A 201 1.19 30.72 -1.59
CA GLU A 201 0.15 31.08 -2.58
C GLU A 201 -0.80 29.90 -2.87
N ALA A 202 -0.32 28.66 -2.72
CA ALA A 202 -1.04 27.46 -3.15
C ALA A 202 -2.00 26.89 -2.07
N TRP A 203 -1.81 27.23 -0.80
CA TRP A 203 -2.64 26.74 0.32
C TRP A 203 -2.72 27.71 1.51
N GLY A 204 -2.10 28.89 1.44
CA GLY A 204 -2.06 29.85 2.56
C GLY A 204 -3.44 30.36 2.95
N GLU A 205 -4.33 30.60 1.98
CA GLU A 205 -5.74 30.97 2.26
C GLU A 205 -6.48 29.85 2.99
N TYR A 206 -6.25 28.59 2.59
CA TYR A 206 -6.83 27.44 3.26
C TYR A 206 -6.36 27.35 4.72
N ALA A 207 -5.05 27.54 4.95
CA ALA A 207 -4.48 27.57 6.29
C ALA A 207 -5.09 28.70 7.16
N ARG A 208 -5.31 29.90 6.59
CA ARG A 208 -6.02 31.00 7.27
C ARG A 208 -7.45 30.60 7.64
N GLY A 209 -8.18 29.94 6.73
CA GLY A 209 -9.53 29.44 6.99
C GLY A 209 -9.59 28.41 8.13
N LEU A 210 -8.59 27.54 8.25
CA LEU A 210 -8.48 26.62 9.39
C LEU A 210 -8.37 27.39 10.71
N ILE A 211 -7.48 28.38 10.81
CA ILE A 211 -7.33 29.16 12.04
C ILE A 211 -8.55 30.05 12.32
N GLY A 212 -9.22 30.53 11.26
CA GLY A 212 -10.47 31.29 11.34
C GLY A 212 -11.71 30.50 11.78
N GLY A 213 -11.56 29.24 12.21
CA GLY A 213 -12.64 28.41 12.76
C GLY A 213 -12.78 27.03 12.13
N GLY A 214 -12.13 26.77 11.00
CA GLY A 214 -12.17 25.48 10.30
C GLY A 214 -11.28 24.37 10.92
N PHE A 215 -10.43 24.71 11.88
CA PHE A 215 -9.47 23.79 12.46
C PHE A 215 -10.17 22.66 13.23
N LYS A 216 -9.77 21.43 12.93
CA LYS A 216 -10.13 20.22 13.67
C LYS A 216 -8.88 19.52 14.14
N GLN A 217 -8.95 18.90 15.31
CA GLN A 217 -7.88 18.03 15.75
C GLN A 217 -7.73 16.85 14.79
N PRO A 218 -6.50 16.48 14.40
CA PRO A 218 -6.26 15.32 13.56
C PRO A 218 -6.85 14.04 14.13
N ARG A 219 -7.33 13.17 13.23
CA ARG A 219 -7.86 11.86 13.59
C ARG A 219 -6.76 10.99 14.20
N ARG A 220 -7.09 10.25 15.25
CA ARG A 220 -6.13 9.35 15.91
C ARG A 220 -5.93 8.08 15.08
N GLY A 221 -4.69 7.83 14.68
CA GLY A 221 -4.27 6.54 14.12
C GLY A 221 -4.21 5.44 15.18
N ARG A 222 -3.98 4.19 14.75
CA ARG A 222 -3.88 3.01 15.63
C ARG A 222 -2.51 2.86 16.31
N ASN A 223 -1.45 3.39 15.70
CA ASN A 223 -0.07 3.16 16.11
C ASN A 223 0.59 4.43 16.66
N ASN A 224 1.47 4.28 17.66
CA ASN A 224 2.34 5.33 18.19
C ASN A 224 3.62 4.67 18.69
N ASP A 225 4.76 4.99 18.10
CA ASP A 225 6.06 4.46 18.53
C ASP A 225 6.62 5.18 19.77
N LYS A 226 5.96 6.27 20.19
CA LYS A 226 6.33 7.14 21.31
C LYS A 226 7.71 7.79 21.16
N ALA A 227 8.30 7.76 19.96
CA ALA A 227 9.64 8.27 19.69
C ALA A 227 9.60 9.57 18.90
N HIS A 228 8.75 9.67 17.88
CA HIS A 228 8.59 10.93 17.16
C HIS A 228 7.11 11.19 16.71
N PRO A 229 6.80 12.43 16.28
CA PRO A 229 5.49 12.79 15.74
C PRO A 229 5.39 12.57 14.21
N PRO A 230 4.17 12.43 13.64
CA PRO A 230 3.92 12.11 12.24
C PRO A 230 4.64 13.09 11.35
N ILE A 231 4.94 12.69 10.12
CA ILE A 231 5.64 13.56 9.19
C ILE A 231 4.77 14.80 8.92
N HIS A 232 5.30 15.97 9.22
CA HIS A 232 4.57 17.24 9.16
C HIS A 232 5.50 18.42 8.85
N PRO A 233 4.98 19.52 8.27
CA PRO A 233 5.79 20.71 8.01
C PRO A 233 6.04 21.47 9.31
N VAL A 234 7.31 21.76 9.60
CA VAL A 234 7.71 22.55 10.79
C VAL A 234 7.78 24.06 10.52
N VAL A 235 8.00 24.45 9.26
CA VAL A 235 8.05 25.82 8.76
C VAL A 235 7.54 25.90 7.33
N TYR A 236 7.21 27.11 6.87
CA TYR A 236 7.05 27.37 5.44
C TYR A 236 8.41 27.42 4.76
N VAL A 237 8.50 26.80 3.58
CA VAL A 237 9.67 26.86 2.71
C VAL A 237 9.25 27.39 1.35
N SER A 238 9.92 28.45 0.87
CA SER A 238 9.64 29.01 -0.45
C SER A 238 9.94 27.98 -1.55
N PRO A 239 9.05 27.77 -2.53
CA PRO A 239 9.30 26.86 -3.64
C PRO A 239 10.56 27.18 -4.46
N THR A 240 11.07 28.41 -4.38
CA THR A 240 12.24 28.88 -5.12
C THR A 240 13.56 28.29 -4.60
N VAL A 241 13.59 27.83 -3.35
CA VAL A 241 14.78 27.24 -2.73
C VAL A 241 14.79 25.71 -2.76
N LEU A 242 13.75 25.10 -3.33
CA LEU A 242 13.58 23.66 -3.44
C LEU A 242 13.77 23.22 -4.88
N ASN A 243 14.42 22.08 -5.09
CA ASN A 243 14.40 21.43 -6.40
C ASN A 243 13.02 20.82 -6.69
N THR A 244 12.82 20.36 -7.93
CA THR A 244 11.54 19.81 -8.39
C THR A 244 11.00 18.67 -7.52
N ASN A 245 11.86 17.76 -7.06
CA ASN A 245 11.45 16.60 -6.27
C ASN A 245 11.19 17.00 -4.81
N GLU A 246 12.06 17.81 -4.22
CA GLU A 246 11.87 18.36 -2.87
C GLU A 246 10.57 19.15 -2.78
N LYS A 247 10.28 19.99 -3.78
CA LYS A 247 9.04 20.75 -3.86
C LYS A 247 7.81 19.84 -3.84
N LYS A 248 7.83 18.74 -4.60
CA LYS A 248 6.73 17.76 -4.66
C LYS A 248 6.49 17.07 -3.32
N VAL A 249 7.56 16.62 -2.65
CA VAL A 249 7.45 15.98 -1.32
C VAL A 249 6.94 16.98 -0.30
N TYR A 250 7.53 18.17 -0.27
CA TYR A 250 7.16 19.22 0.67
C TYR A 250 5.69 19.65 0.50
N GLU A 251 5.23 19.85 -0.74
CA GLU A 251 3.83 20.16 -1.05
C GLU A 251 2.90 19.03 -0.60
N PHE A 252 3.25 17.78 -0.89
CA PHE A 252 2.45 16.63 -0.46
C PHE A 252 2.31 16.55 1.06
N VAL A 253 3.44 16.62 1.79
CA VAL A 253 3.48 16.60 3.25
C VAL A 253 2.65 17.75 3.83
N THR A 254 2.79 18.95 3.27
CA THR A 254 2.09 20.15 3.76
C THR A 254 0.60 20.08 3.52
N ARG A 255 0.17 19.73 2.30
CA ARG A 255 -1.26 19.56 1.98
C ARG A 255 -1.89 18.44 2.80
N ARG A 256 -1.17 17.33 3.01
CA ARG A 256 -1.61 16.22 3.86
C ARG A 256 -1.83 16.68 5.29
N PHE A 257 -0.89 17.42 5.86
CA PHE A 257 -0.99 17.98 7.20
C PHE A 257 -2.20 18.91 7.36
N LEU A 258 -2.39 19.86 6.43
CA LEU A 258 -3.53 20.78 6.45
C LEU A 258 -4.87 20.04 6.34
N ALA A 259 -4.95 19.02 5.48
CA ALA A 259 -6.13 18.17 5.37
C ALA A 259 -6.41 17.35 6.64
N CYS A 260 -5.38 16.88 7.35
CA CYS A 260 -5.57 16.20 8.64
C CYS A 260 -6.20 17.14 9.67
N CYS A 261 -5.89 18.43 9.60
CA CYS A 261 -6.40 19.48 10.48
C CYS A 261 -7.73 20.10 10.02
N SER A 262 -8.34 19.58 8.95
CA SER A 262 -9.60 20.05 8.37
C SER A 262 -10.81 19.25 8.86
N GLU A 263 -12.00 19.63 8.43
CA GLU A 263 -13.21 18.79 8.45
C GLU A 263 -13.19 17.69 7.38
N ASP A 264 -13.96 16.63 7.65
CA ASP A 264 -14.26 15.57 6.69
C ASP A 264 -15.13 16.12 5.55
N ALA A 265 -14.98 15.61 4.33
CA ALA A 265 -15.87 15.97 3.25
C ALA A 265 -17.26 15.39 3.53
N LYS A 266 -18.33 16.16 3.26
CA LYS A 266 -19.72 15.74 3.48
C LYS A 266 -20.48 15.66 2.18
N GLY A 267 -21.37 14.69 2.10
CA GLY A 267 -22.24 14.49 0.96
C GLY A 267 -23.54 13.81 1.36
N GLU A 268 -24.40 13.60 0.38
CA GLU A 268 -25.61 12.82 0.49
C GLU A 268 -25.52 11.62 -0.45
N SER A 269 -25.78 10.43 0.08
CA SER A 269 -25.88 9.21 -0.70
C SER A 269 -27.36 8.88 -0.88
N THR A 270 -27.79 8.70 -2.12
CA THR A 270 -29.13 8.19 -2.46
C THR A 270 -28.98 6.75 -2.92
N ASP A 271 -29.56 5.82 -2.17
CA ASP A 271 -29.64 4.41 -2.52
C ASP A 271 -31.07 4.10 -2.97
N ILE A 272 -31.22 3.54 -4.17
CA ILE A 272 -32.52 3.14 -4.73
C ILE A 272 -32.46 1.66 -5.05
N GLU A 273 -33.43 0.90 -4.55
CA GLU A 273 -33.58 -0.52 -4.86
C GLU A 273 -34.91 -0.74 -5.59
N ILE A 274 -34.88 -1.61 -6.60
CA ILE A 274 -36.03 -2.01 -7.39
C ILE A 274 -36.13 -3.53 -7.40
N GLN A 275 -37.35 -4.04 -7.45
CA GLN A 275 -37.66 -5.44 -7.69
C GLN A 275 -38.21 -5.58 -9.10
N TYR A 276 -37.63 -6.48 -9.90
CA TYR A 276 -38.08 -6.80 -11.25
C TYR A 276 -38.23 -8.31 -11.38
N GLY A 277 -39.48 -8.79 -11.38
CA GLY A 277 -39.78 -10.21 -11.15
C GLY A 277 -39.35 -10.66 -9.74
N ASP A 278 -38.62 -11.75 -9.66
CA ASP A 278 -38.08 -12.29 -8.41
C ASP A 278 -36.72 -11.68 -8.02
N GLU A 279 -36.18 -10.77 -8.84
CA GLU A 279 -34.81 -10.28 -8.73
C GLU A 279 -34.75 -8.82 -8.24
N GLU A 280 -33.75 -8.54 -7.42
CA GLU A 280 -33.48 -7.21 -6.89
C GLU A 280 -32.35 -6.52 -7.65
N PHE A 281 -32.46 -5.22 -7.82
CA PHE A 281 -31.44 -4.37 -8.41
C PHE A 281 -31.29 -3.10 -7.59
N HIS A 282 -30.10 -2.52 -7.58
CA HIS A 282 -29.82 -1.29 -6.84
C HIS A 282 -29.03 -0.30 -7.68
N THR A 283 -29.21 0.97 -7.38
CA THR A 283 -28.35 2.04 -7.88
C THR A 283 -28.02 3.00 -6.76
N ARG A 284 -26.88 3.67 -6.88
CA ARG A 284 -26.37 4.58 -5.86
C ARG A 284 -25.88 5.86 -6.48
N GLY A 285 -26.45 6.98 -6.02
CA GLY A 285 -26.02 8.33 -6.35
C GLY A 285 -25.28 8.94 -5.17
N LEU A 286 -24.28 9.78 -5.47
CA LEU A 286 -23.55 10.59 -4.50
C LEU A 286 -23.60 12.05 -4.92
N ILE A 287 -23.99 12.92 -4.01
CA ILE A 287 -23.86 14.37 -4.17
C ILE A 287 -22.91 14.89 -3.09
N VAL A 288 -21.77 15.45 -3.50
CA VAL A 288 -20.83 16.11 -2.58
C VAL A 288 -21.40 17.49 -2.24
N LEU A 289 -21.62 17.74 -0.94
CA LEU A 289 -22.20 18.98 -0.42
C LEU A 289 -21.11 19.92 0.10
N GLU A 290 -20.14 19.37 0.83
CA GLU A 290 -19.00 20.10 1.39
C GLU A 290 -17.70 19.35 1.05
N ARG A 291 -16.80 20.00 0.31
CA ARG A 291 -15.52 19.39 -0.09
C ARG A 291 -14.49 19.36 1.05
N ASN A 292 -14.50 20.37 1.91
CA ASN A 292 -13.67 20.48 3.11
C ASN A 292 -12.20 20.14 2.83
N TYR A 293 -11.64 19.04 3.39
CA TYR A 293 -10.23 18.68 3.20
C TYR A 293 -9.83 18.46 1.73
N LEU A 294 -10.79 18.14 0.85
CA LEU A 294 -10.55 17.89 -0.57
C LEU A 294 -10.14 19.17 -1.34
N ASP A 295 -10.36 20.35 -0.78
CA ASP A 295 -9.95 21.61 -1.42
C ASP A 295 -8.45 21.88 -1.27
N VAL A 296 -7.82 21.36 -0.21
CA VAL A 296 -6.36 21.46 -0.03
C VAL A 296 -5.62 20.20 -0.49
N TYR A 297 -6.24 19.02 -0.36
CA TYR A 297 -5.61 17.72 -0.62
C TYR A 297 -6.05 17.10 -1.95
N VAL A 298 -5.50 17.67 -3.03
CA VAL A 298 -5.80 17.32 -4.44
C VAL A 298 -5.45 15.88 -4.85
N TYR A 299 -4.73 15.14 -4.02
CA TYR A 299 -4.34 13.75 -4.27
C TYR A 299 -5.47 12.76 -4.00
N ASP A 300 -6.52 13.20 -3.31
CA ASP A 300 -7.68 12.39 -2.99
C ASP A 300 -8.93 12.88 -3.72
N LYS A 301 -9.72 11.96 -4.28
CA LYS A 301 -10.86 12.30 -5.15
C LYS A 301 -12.18 11.83 -4.57
N TRP A 302 -13.14 12.74 -4.51
CA TRP A 302 -14.53 12.46 -4.17
C TRP A 302 -15.39 13.49 -4.88
N GLU A 303 -16.14 13.03 -5.86
CA GLU A 303 -16.88 13.86 -6.80
C GLU A 303 -18.32 13.36 -6.86
N SER A 304 -19.26 14.27 -7.10
CA SER A 304 -20.66 13.90 -7.27
C SER A 304 -20.80 12.97 -8.48
N SER A 305 -21.63 11.93 -8.34
CA SER A 305 -22.05 11.12 -9.47
C SER A 305 -23.06 11.88 -10.33
N GLN A 306 -23.50 11.27 -11.43
CA GLN A 306 -24.72 11.71 -12.09
C GLN A 306 -25.86 11.77 -11.06
N PRO A 307 -26.59 12.90 -10.96
CA PRO A 307 -27.76 13.00 -10.08
C PRO A 307 -28.79 11.94 -10.47
N LEU A 308 -29.33 11.25 -9.47
CA LEU A 308 -30.44 10.33 -9.71
C LEU A 308 -31.75 11.13 -9.79
N PRO A 309 -32.64 10.83 -10.76
CA PRO A 309 -33.96 11.43 -10.81
C PRO A 309 -34.78 10.97 -9.60
N ASN A 310 -35.89 11.67 -9.32
CA ASN A 310 -36.71 11.34 -8.16
C ASN A 310 -37.44 10.01 -8.40
N PHE A 311 -37.32 9.09 -7.44
CA PHE A 311 -38.12 7.86 -7.39
C PHE A 311 -38.96 7.84 -6.12
N VAL A 312 -40.15 7.27 -6.19
CA VAL A 312 -41.13 7.16 -5.11
C VAL A 312 -41.26 5.71 -4.69
N LEU A 313 -41.26 5.45 -3.38
CA LEU A 313 -41.46 4.12 -2.84
C LEU A 313 -42.76 3.50 -3.35
N ASN A 314 -42.71 2.22 -3.74
CA ASN A 314 -43.80 1.44 -4.33
C ASN A 314 -44.29 1.89 -5.71
N GLU A 315 -43.65 2.87 -6.36
CA GLU A 315 -43.97 3.15 -7.76
C GLU A 315 -43.50 2.01 -8.66
N SER A 316 -44.22 1.78 -9.75
CA SER A 316 -43.84 0.81 -10.78
C SER A 316 -43.57 1.48 -12.12
N PHE A 317 -42.58 0.99 -12.85
CA PHE A 317 -42.24 1.47 -14.19
C PHE A 317 -41.79 0.32 -15.08
N GLU A 318 -41.95 0.49 -16.39
CA GLU A 318 -41.35 -0.43 -17.38
C GLU A 318 -39.88 -0.04 -17.59
N PRO A 319 -38.92 -0.95 -17.36
CA PRO A 319 -37.51 -0.68 -17.67
C PRO A 319 -37.33 -0.29 -19.14
N LYS A 320 -36.47 0.70 -19.41
CA LYS A 320 -36.21 1.13 -20.79
C LYS A 320 -35.39 0.09 -21.55
N GLU A 321 -34.45 -0.54 -20.85
CA GLU A 321 -33.63 -1.62 -21.37
C GLU A 321 -33.41 -2.64 -20.24
N ALA A 322 -33.57 -3.92 -20.57
CA ALA A 322 -33.17 -5.02 -19.72
C ALA A 322 -32.50 -6.07 -20.60
N ASN A 323 -31.27 -6.48 -20.26
CA ASN A 323 -30.51 -7.43 -21.06
C ASN A 323 -29.53 -8.24 -20.20
N ILE A 324 -29.18 -9.42 -20.69
CA ILE A 324 -28.07 -10.21 -20.14
C ILE A 324 -26.77 -9.70 -20.75
N THR A 325 -25.80 -9.39 -19.89
CA THR A 325 -24.43 -9.05 -20.28
C THR A 325 -23.50 -10.20 -19.96
N GLU A 326 -22.54 -10.46 -20.85
CA GLU A 326 -21.47 -11.44 -20.65
C GLU A 326 -20.15 -10.72 -20.34
N GLY A 327 -19.43 -11.23 -19.35
CA GLY A 327 -18.09 -10.80 -19.00
C GLY A 327 -17.16 -11.98 -18.82
N LYS A 328 -15.86 -11.69 -18.68
CA LYS A 328 -14.86 -12.66 -18.27
C LYS A 328 -14.09 -12.10 -17.09
N THR A 329 -13.80 -12.97 -16.12
CA THR A 329 -12.91 -12.58 -15.02
C THR A 329 -11.53 -12.23 -15.58
N VAL A 330 -10.87 -11.27 -14.96
CA VAL A 330 -9.54 -10.79 -15.37
C VAL A 330 -8.52 -11.13 -14.31
N ALA A 331 -7.31 -11.48 -14.75
CA ALA A 331 -6.20 -11.71 -13.83
C ALA A 331 -5.90 -10.43 -13.03
N PRO A 332 -5.40 -10.54 -11.79
CA PRO A 332 -4.94 -9.38 -11.06
C PRO A 332 -3.76 -8.69 -11.80
N GLY A 333 -3.51 -7.42 -11.51
CA GLY A 333 -2.29 -6.75 -11.98
C GLY A 333 -1.05 -7.33 -11.29
N TYR A 334 0.12 -7.17 -11.91
CA TYR A 334 1.40 -7.43 -11.24
C TYR A 334 1.59 -6.45 -10.08
N LEU A 335 2.49 -6.78 -9.14
CA LEU A 335 2.70 -5.90 -7.99
C LEU A 335 3.40 -4.62 -8.43
N THR A 336 2.82 -3.50 -8.04
CA THR A 336 3.51 -2.21 -8.00
C THR A 336 4.26 -2.04 -6.69
N GLU A 337 5.18 -1.08 -6.62
CA GLU A 337 5.93 -0.77 -5.40
C GLU A 337 5.06 -0.38 -4.20
N PRO A 338 4.01 0.46 -4.34
CA PRO A 338 3.08 0.70 -3.23
C PRO A 338 2.37 -0.57 -2.74
N GLU A 339 1.99 -1.47 -3.65
CA GLU A 339 1.34 -2.73 -3.27
C GLU A 339 2.31 -3.69 -2.58
N LEU A 340 3.57 -3.73 -3.00
CA LEU A 340 4.61 -4.53 -2.35
C LEU A 340 4.92 -4.00 -0.94
N ILE A 341 5.03 -2.69 -0.77
CA ILE A 341 5.20 -2.04 0.54
C ILE A 341 4.00 -2.35 1.44
N GLY A 342 2.77 -2.24 0.93
CA GLY A 342 1.57 -2.62 1.67
C GLY A 342 1.54 -4.09 2.09
N LEU A 343 2.06 -5.00 1.26
CA LEU A 343 2.19 -6.42 1.62
C LEU A 343 3.27 -6.64 2.68
N MET A 344 4.42 -5.97 2.60
CA MET A 344 5.48 -6.06 3.59
C MET A 344 5.00 -5.57 4.96
N ASP A 345 4.32 -4.43 5.01
CA ASP A 345 3.73 -3.85 6.23
C ASP A 345 2.67 -4.78 6.84
N ALA A 346 1.71 -5.25 6.03
CA ALA A 346 0.66 -6.16 6.49
C ALA A 346 1.21 -7.49 7.04
N ASN A 347 2.39 -7.90 6.59
CA ASN A 347 3.06 -9.12 7.06
C ASN A 347 4.14 -8.85 8.13
N GLY A 348 4.36 -7.61 8.53
CA GLY A 348 5.31 -7.24 9.59
C GLY A 348 6.77 -7.52 9.24
N ILE A 349 7.17 -7.33 7.99
CA ILE A 349 8.58 -7.42 7.56
C ILE A 349 9.06 -6.09 6.98
N GLY A 350 10.37 -5.82 7.09
CA GLY A 350 10.94 -4.54 6.66
C GLY A 350 10.51 -3.36 7.55
N THR A 351 10.30 -3.62 8.85
CA THR A 351 9.99 -2.58 9.84
C THR A 351 11.15 -1.59 9.98
N ASP A 352 10.95 -0.52 10.76
CA ASP A 352 11.97 0.52 10.98
C ASP A 352 12.45 1.20 9.68
N ALA A 353 11.53 1.34 8.71
CA ALA A 353 11.76 2.00 7.43
C ALA A 353 12.81 1.33 6.51
N THR A 354 12.93 0.00 6.60
CA THR A 354 13.87 -0.80 5.80
C THR A 354 13.23 -1.41 4.53
N MET A 355 11.91 -1.28 4.32
CA MET A 355 11.21 -1.86 3.16
C MET A 355 11.84 -1.47 1.82
N ALA A 356 12.12 -0.18 1.63
CA ALA A 356 12.69 0.33 0.39
C ALA A 356 14.11 -0.18 0.12
N GLU A 357 14.90 -0.43 1.17
CA GLU A 357 16.21 -1.05 1.08
C GLU A 357 16.11 -2.48 0.55
N HIS A 358 15.17 -3.28 1.08
CA HIS A 358 14.94 -4.65 0.62
C HIS A 358 14.41 -4.71 -0.81
N ILE A 359 13.52 -3.78 -1.19
CA ILE A 359 13.02 -3.65 -2.56
C ILE A 359 14.15 -3.27 -3.52
N SER A 360 14.99 -2.30 -3.13
CA SER A 360 16.18 -1.90 -3.89
C SER A 360 17.17 -3.06 -4.06
N LYS A 361 17.36 -3.90 -3.02
CA LYS A 361 18.22 -5.09 -3.09
C LYS A 361 17.71 -6.12 -4.10
N ILE A 362 16.42 -6.45 -4.15
CA ILE A 362 15.91 -7.42 -5.14
C ILE A 362 16.00 -6.89 -6.58
N LYS A 363 15.90 -5.56 -6.79
CA LYS A 363 16.14 -4.91 -8.09
C LYS A 363 17.63 -4.99 -8.46
N ALA A 364 18.52 -4.59 -7.57
CA ALA A 364 19.97 -4.55 -7.80
C ALA A 364 20.58 -5.94 -8.04
N ARG A 365 19.98 -7.00 -7.48
CA ARG A 365 20.37 -8.40 -7.73
C ARG A 365 19.73 -9.01 -8.97
N GLU A 366 18.93 -8.22 -9.69
CA GLU A 366 18.14 -8.59 -10.87
C GLU A 366 17.27 -9.84 -10.64
N TYR A 367 16.72 -9.97 -9.43
CA TYR A 367 15.68 -10.97 -9.16
C TYR A 367 14.33 -10.51 -9.68
N VAL A 368 14.16 -9.19 -9.81
CA VAL A 368 13.00 -8.56 -10.42
C VAL A 368 13.46 -7.52 -11.42
N ALA A 369 12.70 -7.36 -12.49
CA ALA A 369 12.73 -6.22 -13.39
C ALA A 369 11.50 -5.33 -13.14
N THR A 370 11.57 -4.08 -13.58
CA THR A 370 10.43 -3.16 -13.55
C THR A 370 10.00 -2.86 -14.98
N ARG A 371 8.70 -2.70 -15.20
CA ARG A 371 8.16 -2.22 -16.47
C ARG A 371 6.98 -1.28 -16.23
N PRO A 372 6.73 -0.33 -17.14
CA PRO A 372 5.51 0.47 -17.07
C PRO A 372 4.27 -0.43 -17.13
N ARG A 373 3.32 -0.21 -16.21
CA ARG A 373 2.02 -0.89 -16.24
C ARG A 373 1.32 -0.62 -17.58
N GLY A 374 1.09 -1.67 -18.36
CA GLY A 374 0.38 -1.59 -19.64
C GLY A 374 -1.13 -1.63 -19.46
N GLY A 375 -1.84 -0.61 -19.96
CA GLY A 375 -3.28 -0.68 -20.27
C GLY A 375 -4.26 -0.54 -19.09
N GLY A 376 -4.87 0.64 -18.97
CA GLY A 376 -6.09 0.89 -18.21
C GLY A 376 -6.53 2.34 -18.42
N ARG A 377 -7.67 2.56 -19.09
CA ARG A 377 -8.21 3.91 -19.32
C ARG A 377 -8.48 4.59 -17.96
N GLY A 378 -7.71 5.64 -17.68
CA GLY A 378 -8.02 6.64 -16.66
C GLY A 378 -7.57 6.32 -15.24
N SER A 379 -6.31 6.59 -14.91
CA SER A 379 -5.92 7.18 -13.61
C SER A 379 -4.47 7.67 -13.68
N GLY A 380 -4.22 8.85 -13.13
CA GLY A 380 -2.93 9.54 -13.19
C GLY A 380 -1.80 8.77 -12.48
N GLY A 381 -0.63 8.77 -13.12
CA GLY A 381 0.61 8.19 -12.62
C GLY A 381 0.91 6.81 -13.23
N ARG A 382 1.80 6.74 -14.24
CA ARG A 382 2.44 5.47 -14.63
C ARG A 382 3.28 5.01 -13.44
N VAL A 383 2.77 4.03 -12.71
CA VAL A 383 3.50 3.27 -11.69
C VAL A 383 4.06 2.03 -12.36
N ASP A 384 5.34 1.75 -12.14
CA ASP A 384 5.98 0.56 -12.67
C ASP A 384 5.56 -0.68 -11.87
N GLU A 385 5.42 -1.79 -12.58
CA GLU A 385 5.12 -3.11 -12.02
C GLU A 385 6.38 -3.96 -11.98
N PHE A 386 6.48 -4.79 -10.95
CA PHE A 386 7.52 -5.80 -10.78
C PHE A 386 7.21 -7.06 -11.56
N ILE A 387 8.17 -7.47 -12.38
CA ILE A 387 8.18 -8.76 -13.07
C ILE A 387 9.38 -9.55 -12.56
N PRO A 388 9.20 -10.73 -11.95
CA PRO A 388 10.33 -11.53 -11.51
C PRO A 388 11.12 -12.01 -12.73
N THR A 389 12.44 -12.03 -12.63
CA THR A 389 13.29 -12.62 -13.65
C THR A 389 13.20 -14.15 -13.59
N LYS A 390 13.69 -14.83 -14.62
CA LYS A 390 13.81 -16.29 -14.63
C LYS A 390 14.55 -16.82 -13.40
N LEU A 391 15.64 -16.14 -13.00
CA LEU A 391 16.37 -16.47 -11.78
C LEU A 391 15.53 -16.21 -10.53
N GLY A 392 14.83 -15.08 -10.44
CA GLY A 392 13.96 -14.79 -9.30
C GLY A 392 12.87 -15.85 -9.09
N VAL A 393 12.23 -16.29 -10.18
CA VAL A 393 11.26 -17.39 -10.16
C VAL A 393 11.91 -18.71 -9.75
N ALA A 394 13.05 -19.06 -10.34
CA ALA A 394 13.77 -20.29 -10.04
C ALA A 394 14.15 -20.41 -8.57
N LEU A 395 14.62 -19.31 -7.96
CA LEU A 395 14.99 -19.29 -6.56
C LEU A 395 13.77 -19.51 -5.66
N VAL A 396 12.69 -18.74 -5.85
CA VAL A 396 11.49 -18.90 -5.00
C VAL A 396 10.89 -20.29 -5.13
N GLU A 397 10.66 -20.78 -6.36
CA GLU A 397 10.09 -22.13 -6.57
C GLU A 397 11.04 -23.23 -6.06
N GLY A 398 12.35 -23.08 -6.27
CA GLY A 398 13.33 -24.05 -5.80
C GLY A 398 13.38 -24.15 -4.28
N TYR A 399 13.35 -23.03 -3.57
CA TYR A 399 13.32 -23.03 -2.11
C TYR A 399 11.97 -23.53 -1.54
N ASP A 400 10.85 -23.23 -2.20
CA ASP A 400 9.55 -23.80 -1.82
C ASP A 400 9.56 -25.33 -2.00
N ASN A 401 10.16 -25.84 -3.08
CA ASN A 401 10.31 -27.28 -3.31
C ASN A 401 11.25 -27.97 -2.30
N VAL A 402 12.28 -27.28 -1.81
CA VAL A 402 13.19 -27.79 -0.75
C VAL A 402 12.43 -28.08 0.54
N VAL A 403 11.46 -27.24 0.91
CA VAL A 403 10.68 -27.42 2.14
C VAL A 403 9.38 -28.19 1.91
N ALA A 404 8.95 -28.35 0.67
CA ALA A 404 7.75 -29.11 0.33
C ALA A 404 7.83 -30.56 0.88
N GLY A 405 6.76 -30.96 1.58
CA GLY A 405 6.62 -32.28 2.19
C GLY A 405 7.35 -32.46 3.52
N LEU A 406 8.03 -31.43 4.05
CA LEU A 406 8.61 -31.47 5.39
C LEU A 406 7.62 -30.84 6.38
N PRO A 407 7.05 -31.61 7.32
CA PRO A 407 6.27 -31.04 8.42
C PRO A 407 7.13 -30.06 9.21
N ASP A 408 6.55 -28.97 9.68
CA ASP A 408 7.16 -27.99 10.59
C ASP A 408 8.40 -27.23 10.08
N CYS A 409 8.87 -27.49 8.86
CA CYS A 409 9.99 -26.75 8.26
C CYS A 409 9.54 -25.36 7.76
N PRO A 410 10.11 -24.25 8.28
CA PRO A 410 9.71 -22.91 7.87
C PRO A 410 10.07 -22.62 6.40
N SER A 411 9.16 -21.94 5.69
CA SER A 411 9.49 -21.41 4.35
C SER A 411 10.36 -20.16 4.45
N LEU A 412 11.41 -20.11 3.62
CA LEU A 412 12.24 -18.91 3.44
C LEU A 412 11.61 -17.86 2.52
N THR A 413 10.65 -18.25 1.68
CA THR A 413 9.98 -17.37 0.70
C THR A 413 8.74 -16.70 1.29
N LYS A 414 8.19 -17.26 2.38
CA LYS A 414 7.08 -16.67 3.12
C LYS A 414 7.61 -15.77 4.25
N PRO A 415 6.87 -14.71 4.63
CA PRO A 415 7.37 -13.70 5.57
C PRO A 415 7.44 -14.16 7.03
N PHE A 416 6.94 -15.36 7.36
CA PHE A 416 6.72 -15.79 8.75
C PHE A 416 7.99 -15.80 9.59
N LEU A 417 9.07 -16.40 9.08
CA LEU A 417 10.34 -16.51 9.81
C LEU A 417 10.97 -15.13 10.06
N ARG A 418 10.92 -14.24 9.06
CA ARG A 418 11.40 -12.86 9.21
C ARG A 418 10.54 -12.05 10.17
N LYS A 419 9.21 -12.19 10.10
CA LYS A 419 8.29 -11.54 11.02
C LYS A 419 8.58 -11.92 12.46
N GLU A 420 8.81 -13.21 12.71
CA GLU A 420 9.16 -13.70 14.05
C GLU A 420 10.51 -13.12 14.53
N MET A 421 11.50 -13.04 13.63
CA MET A 421 12.77 -12.37 13.93
C MET A 421 12.56 -10.90 14.34
N GLU A 422 11.73 -10.12 13.62
CA GLU A 422 11.43 -8.72 13.97
C GLU A 422 10.69 -8.60 15.30
N LEU A 423 9.72 -9.48 15.58
CA LEU A 423 9.01 -9.51 16.87
C LEU A 423 9.99 -9.75 18.04
N ARG A 424 10.95 -10.66 17.86
CA ARG A 424 11.98 -10.95 18.86
C ARG A 424 12.95 -9.79 19.06
N MET A 425 13.15 -8.91 18.07
CA MET A 425 13.88 -7.65 18.30
C MET A 425 13.13 -6.74 19.29
N GLY A 426 11.80 -6.72 19.21
CA GLY A 426 10.94 -6.05 20.19
C GLY A 426 11.04 -6.64 21.61
N ASP A 427 11.24 -7.96 21.72
CA ASP A 427 11.51 -8.61 23.02
C ASP A 427 12.82 -8.11 23.66
N ILE A 428 13.85 -7.80 22.85
CA ILE A 428 15.09 -7.19 23.34
C ILE A 428 14.82 -5.77 23.81
N CYS A 429 14.19 -4.94 22.97
CA CYS A 429 13.88 -3.54 23.30
C CYS A 429 13.04 -3.42 24.59
N SER A 430 12.07 -4.32 24.79
CA SER A 430 11.27 -4.36 26.02
C SER A 430 12.02 -4.90 27.25
N GLY A 431 13.16 -5.57 27.05
CA GLY A 431 13.92 -6.25 28.10
C GLY A 431 13.35 -7.62 28.49
N THR A 432 12.45 -8.18 27.68
CA THR A 432 11.86 -9.51 27.90
C THR A 432 12.86 -10.63 27.55
N LYS A 433 13.77 -10.40 26.61
CA LYS A 433 14.83 -11.32 26.21
C LYS A 433 16.16 -10.61 26.06
N THR A 434 17.25 -11.35 26.22
CA THR A 434 18.60 -10.86 25.93
C THR A 434 18.96 -11.01 24.45
N LYS A 435 19.93 -10.23 23.97
CA LYS A 435 20.53 -10.39 22.64
C LYS A 435 20.97 -11.84 22.39
N ALA A 436 21.68 -12.44 23.33
CA ALA A 436 22.25 -13.79 23.18
C ALA A 436 21.17 -14.86 22.98
N GLU A 437 20.07 -14.78 23.75
CA GLU A 437 18.94 -15.69 23.62
C GLU A 437 18.27 -15.57 22.25
N VAL A 438 17.99 -14.33 21.81
CA VAL A 438 17.34 -14.07 20.52
C VAL A 438 18.22 -14.52 19.36
N VAL A 439 19.53 -14.22 19.39
CA VAL A 439 20.46 -14.65 18.35
C VAL A 439 20.50 -16.17 18.27
N ARG A 440 20.67 -16.87 19.41
CA ARG A 440 20.70 -18.34 19.44
C ARG A 440 19.42 -18.95 18.87
N GLN A 441 18.26 -18.52 19.36
CA GLN A 441 16.97 -19.06 18.92
C GLN A 441 16.73 -18.86 17.41
N ASN A 442 17.14 -17.72 16.84
CA ASN A 442 16.99 -17.49 15.41
C ASN A 442 18.01 -18.30 14.60
N VAL A 443 19.27 -18.40 15.06
CA VAL A 443 20.28 -19.23 14.40
C VAL A 443 19.85 -20.69 14.36
N ASP A 444 19.29 -21.23 15.44
CA ASP A 444 18.82 -22.63 15.49
C ASP A 444 17.74 -22.89 14.42
N MET A 445 16.73 -22.00 14.32
CA MET A 445 15.67 -22.10 13.32
C MET A 445 16.20 -22.03 11.88
N TYR A 446 17.10 -21.09 11.60
CA TYR A 446 17.68 -20.97 10.26
C TYR A 446 18.67 -22.10 9.94
N SER A 447 19.33 -22.69 10.94
CA SER A 447 20.26 -23.81 10.78
C SER A 447 19.54 -25.09 10.34
N GLU A 448 18.34 -25.34 10.87
CA GLU A 448 17.48 -26.43 10.43
C GLU A 448 17.13 -26.30 8.94
N VAL A 449 16.62 -25.13 8.53
CA VAL A 449 16.29 -24.86 7.12
C VAL A 449 17.53 -24.92 6.22
N PHE A 450 18.68 -24.44 6.71
CA PHE A 450 19.95 -24.52 5.98
C PHE A 450 20.35 -25.98 5.72
N THR A 451 20.24 -26.84 6.74
CA THR A 451 20.56 -28.27 6.65
C THR A 451 19.68 -28.96 5.62
N HIS A 452 18.36 -28.72 5.66
CA HIS A 452 17.45 -29.26 4.66
C HIS A 452 17.73 -28.74 3.25
N THR A 453 18.08 -27.46 3.12
CA THR A 453 18.48 -26.87 1.83
C THR A 453 19.72 -27.54 1.28
N GLN A 454 20.72 -27.79 2.12
CA GLN A 454 21.95 -28.47 1.71
C GLN A 454 21.67 -29.92 1.27
N GLN A 455 20.86 -30.66 2.01
CA GLN A 455 20.50 -32.04 1.69
C GLN A 455 19.66 -32.16 0.41
N ARG A 456 18.79 -31.18 0.15
CA ARG A 456 17.87 -31.17 -0.99
C ARG A 456 18.26 -30.16 -2.08
N ILE A 457 19.55 -29.79 -2.16
CA ILE A 457 20.04 -28.73 -3.05
C ILE A 457 19.75 -29.01 -4.54
N GLU A 458 19.63 -30.28 -4.93
CA GLU A 458 19.28 -30.65 -6.29
C GLU A 458 17.90 -30.15 -6.72
N LEU A 459 16.94 -29.98 -5.80
CA LEU A 459 15.63 -29.38 -6.11
C LEU A 459 15.76 -27.92 -6.54
N LEU A 460 16.67 -27.18 -5.91
CA LEU A 460 16.99 -25.80 -6.28
C LEU A 460 17.69 -25.75 -7.65
N LYS A 461 18.62 -26.68 -7.92
CA LYS A 461 19.26 -26.81 -9.23
C LYS A 461 18.29 -27.17 -10.34
N VAL A 462 17.33 -28.07 -10.08
CA VAL A 462 16.27 -28.44 -11.04
C VAL A 462 15.42 -27.23 -11.39
N ALA A 463 15.00 -26.42 -10.41
CA ALA A 463 14.28 -25.18 -10.68
C ALA A 463 15.11 -24.20 -11.53
N CYS A 464 16.41 -24.08 -11.25
CA CYS A 464 17.31 -23.25 -12.06
C CYS A 464 17.46 -23.76 -13.49
N ARG A 465 17.64 -25.07 -13.71
CA ARG A 465 17.67 -25.68 -15.06
C ARG A 465 16.39 -25.34 -15.84
N LYS A 466 15.23 -25.62 -15.24
CA LYS A 466 13.90 -25.35 -15.82
C LYS A 466 13.70 -23.90 -16.28
N TYR A 467 14.08 -22.92 -15.46
CA TYR A 467 13.75 -21.52 -15.75
C TYR A 467 14.88 -20.73 -16.38
N VAL A 468 16.14 -20.99 -16.02
CA VAL A 468 17.30 -20.21 -16.47
C VAL A 468 17.89 -20.79 -17.75
N PHE A 469 17.90 -22.13 -17.91
CA PHE A 469 18.58 -22.80 -19.01
C PHE A 469 17.61 -23.37 -20.06
N ASP A 470 16.51 -23.98 -19.65
CA ASP A 470 15.60 -24.74 -20.54
C ASP A 470 14.58 -23.88 -21.32
N SER A 471 14.86 -22.61 -21.54
CA SER A 471 13.90 -21.73 -22.23
C SER A 471 14.04 -21.73 -23.76
N GLU A 472 13.71 -22.88 -24.37
CA GLU A 472 12.83 -22.97 -25.54
C GLU A 472 11.73 -23.99 -25.22
N ASN A 473 10.54 -23.48 -24.86
CA ASN A 473 9.22 -24.03 -25.16
C ASN A 473 8.13 -23.06 -24.70
#